data_AF-A0A962MLR0-F1
#
_entry.id   AF-A0A962MLR0-F1
#
_cell.length_a   1.000
_cell.length_b   1.000
_cell.length_c   1.000
_cell.angle_alpha   90.00
_cell.angle_beta   90.00
_cell.angle_gamma   90.00
#
_symmetry.space_group_name_H-M   'P 1'
#
loop_
_entity.id
_entity.type
_entity.pdbx_description
1 polymer ?
#
loop_
_entity_poly.entity_id
_entity_poly.type
_entity_poly.pdbx_seq_one_letter_code
_entity_poly.pdbx_strand_id
1 'polypeptide(L)'
;MTLSNTKSLAKDALRYHSNGRPGKIQVSPTKALTSQRDLSLAYSPGVAEPCLAIEKDPEAAFRYTAKGNLVAVISNGSAVLGLGDIGPLASKPVMEGKGVLFKKFADIDVFDLELAADDPDRFIDCVAALEPTFGGINLEDIKAPECFYIEQALRERLKIPVFHDDQHGTAIISGAALINAAAIQGKSLGTMKM
;
A
#
# COMPACT_ATOMS: atom_id res chain seq x y z
N MET A 1 -25.78 -19.55 -1.05
CA MET A 1 -25.23 -19.52 0.33
C MET A 1 -26.35 -19.14 1.28
N THR A 2 -26.64 -19.96 2.30
CA THR A 2 -27.73 -19.71 3.27
C THR A 2 -27.30 -18.68 4.33
N LEU A 3 -28.25 -17.93 4.89
CA LEU A 3 -28.05 -16.90 5.94
C LEU A 3 -27.26 -17.39 7.17
N SER A 4 -27.33 -18.70 7.46
CA SER A 4 -26.55 -19.36 8.52
C SER A 4 -25.04 -19.31 8.26
N ASN A 5 -24.63 -19.50 7.00
CA ASN A 5 -23.22 -19.57 6.61
C ASN A 5 -22.54 -18.18 6.68
N THR A 6 -23.30 -17.11 6.38
CA THR A 6 -22.82 -15.73 6.44
C THR A 6 -22.56 -15.26 7.88
N LYS A 7 -23.40 -15.68 8.84
CA LYS A 7 -23.19 -15.38 10.27
C LYS A 7 -21.97 -16.08 10.85
N SER A 8 -21.67 -17.31 10.39
CA SER A 8 -20.42 -17.99 10.76
C SER A 8 -19.21 -17.23 10.24
N LEU A 9 -19.23 -16.84 8.96
CA LEU A 9 -18.11 -16.14 8.33
C LEU A 9 -17.79 -14.80 9.00
N ALA A 10 -18.80 -14.02 9.39
CA ALA A 10 -18.60 -12.75 10.10
C ALA A 10 -17.89 -12.96 11.45
N LYS A 11 -18.33 -13.95 12.24
CA LYS A 11 -17.69 -14.29 13.52
C LYS A 11 -16.27 -14.79 13.32
N ASP A 12 -16.04 -15.56 12.26
CA ASP A 12 -14.72 -16.09 11.92
C ASP A 12 -13.77 -14.99 11.46
N ALA A 13 -14.24 -14.02 10.67
CA ALA A 13 -13.46 -12.87 10.24
C ALA A 13 -13.04 -11.98 11.42
N LEU A 14 -13.97 -11.66 12.33
CA LEU A 14 -13.65 -10.90 13.54
C LEU A 14 -12.65 -11.65 14.43
N ARG A 15 -12.85 -12.96 14.60
CA ARG A 15 -11.94 -13.82 15.36
C ARG A 15 -10.56 -13.91 14.71
N TYR A 16 -10.48 -13.96 13.39
CA TYR A 16 -9.22 -13.97 12.64
C TYR A 16 -8.39 -12.69 12.89
N HIS A 17 -9.03 -11.52 13.00
CA HIS A 17 -8.34 -10.25 13.25
C HIS A 17 -7.98 -10.01 14.73
N SER A 18 -8.64 -10.69 15.68
CA SER A 18 -8.45 -10.45 17.11
C SER A 18 -7.64 -11.52 17.84
N ASN A 19 -7.63 -12.76 17.35
CA ASN A 19 -7.00 -13.88 18.04
C ASN A 19 -5.46 -13.76 18.05
N GLY A 20 -4.86 -13.98 19.22
CA GLY A 20 -3.41 -13.94 19.39
C GLY A 20 -2.90 -12.51 19.40
N ARG A 21 -2.15 -12.12 18.37
CA ARG A 21 -1.73 -10.73 18.15
C ARG A 21 -2.76 -10.05 17.23
N PRO A 22 -3.48 -9.01 17.68
CA PRO A 22 -4.47 -8.33 16.84
C PRO A 22 -3.86 -7.69 15.59
N GLY A 23 -4.69 -7.56 14.55
CA GLY A 23 -4.29 -7.07 13.23
C GLY A 23 -3.60 -8.15 12.40
N LYS A 24 -3.11 -7.77 11.22
CA LYS A 24 -2.55 -8.71 10.24
C LYS A 24 -1.07 -8.49 9.94
N ILE A 25 -0.47 -7.45 10.51
CA ILE A 25 0.90 -7.03 10.22
C ILE A 25 1.74 -6.88 11.49
N GLN A 26 3.06 -6.98 11.32
CA GLN A 26 4.04 -6.67 12.35
C GLN A 26 5.34 -6.23 11.71
N VAL A 27 6.11 -5.39 12.41
CA VAL A 27 7.49 -5.08 12.04
C VAL A 27 8.42 -6.11 12.69
N SER A 28 9.31 -6.68 11.88
CA SER A 28 10.37 -7.59 12.35
C SER A 28 11.74 -7.07 11.91
N PRO A 29 12.76 -7.05 12.79
CA PRO A 29 14.13 -6.77 12.39
C PRO A 29 14.64 -7.77 11.35
N THR A 30 15.43 -7.30 10.38
CA THR A 30 16.05 -8.14 9.35
C THR A 30 17.53 -8.43 9.62
N LYS A 31 18.16 -7.71 10.56
CA LYS A 31 19.55 -7.90 10.98
C LYS A 31 19.59 -8.51 12.38
N ALA A 32 20.61 -9.32 12.63
CA ALA A 32 20.82 -9.88 13.97
C ALA A 32 21.03 -8.77 14.99
N LEU A 33 20.56 -8.99 16.22
CA LEU A 33 20.72 -8.10 17.37
C LEU A 33 21.12 -8.92 18.60
N THR A 34 22.04 -9.89 18.42
CA THR A 34 22.37 -10.88 19.45
C THR A 34 23.65 -10.57 20.21
N SER A 35 24.43 -9.57 19.76
CA SER A 35 25.67 -9.15 20.40
C SER A 35 25.76 -7.64 20.61
N GLN A 36 26.68 -7.22 21.48
CA GLN A 36 27.00 -5.79 21.67
C GLN A 36 27.47 -5.14 20.36
N ARG A 37 28.21 -5.88 19.53
CA ARG A 37 28.63 -5.41 18.21
C ARG A 37 27.44 -5.19 17.29
N ASP A 38 26.47 -6.09 17.30
CA ASP A 38 25.27 -5.91 16.47
C ASP A 38 24.48 -4.68 16.89
N LEU A 39 24.32 -4.46 18.20
CA LEU A 39 23.66 -3.26 18.73
C LEU A 39 24.42 -1.97 18.34
N SER A 40 25.75 -1.98 18.38
CA SER A 40 26.56 -0.81 18.02
C SER A 40 26.55 -0.51 16.53
N LEU A 41 26.27 -1.51 15.68
CA LEU A 41 26.08 -1.35 14.24
C LEU A 41 24.66 -0.93 13.87
N ALA A 42 23.65 -1.53 14.50
CA ALA A 42 22.24 -1.24 14.26
C ALA A 42 21.82 0.14 14.77
N TYR A 43 22.51 0.65 15.79
CA TYR A 43 22.26 1.96 16.36
C TYR A 43 23.58 2.70 16.61
N SER A 44 23.71 3.43 17.72
CA SER A 44 24.90 4.23 18.00
C SER A 44 26.10 3.37 18.43
N PRO A 45 27.33 3.70 17.98
CA PRO A 45 27.66 4.81 17.07
C PRO A 45 27.57 4.46 15.58
N GLY A 46 27.47 3.18 15.20
CA GLY A 46 27.63 2.71 13.82
C GLY A 46 26.60 3.23 12.82
N VAL A 47 25.37 3.51 13.26
CA VAL A 47 24.29 4.07 12.42
C VAL A 47 24.64 5.45 11.85
N ALA A 48 25.61 6.16 12.42
CA ALA A 48 26.06 7.45 11.88
C ALA A 48 26.66 7.31 10.46
N GLU A 49 27.34 6.20 10.17
CA GLU A 49 27.99 5.98 8.87
C GLU A 49 27.00 5.95 7.68
N PRO A 50 25.91 5.16 7.69
CA PRO A 50 24.92 5.22 6.62
C PRO A 50 24.21 6.58 6.57
N CYS A 51 24.00 7.28 7.69
CA CYS A 51 23.44 8.64 7.68
C CYS A 51 24.34 9.63 6.91
N LEU A 52 25.64 9.65 7.22
CA LEU A 52 26.62 10.52 6.55
C LEU A 52 26.80 10.13 5.07
N ALA A 53 26.64 8.85 4.73
CA ALA A 53 26.66 8.40 3.34
C ALA A 53 25.44 8.95 2.56
N ILE A 54 24.25 8.90 3.15
CA ILE A 54 23.01 9.42 2.55
C ILE A 54 23.01 10.95 2.45
N GLU A 55 23.58 11.64 3.45
CA GLU A 55 23.75 13.10 3.40
C GLU A 55 24.61 13.53 2.19
N LYS A 56 25.67 12.76 1.88
CA LYS A 56 26.55 13.02 0.74
C LYS A 56 25.92 12.62 -0.59
N ASP A 57 25.16 11.52 -0.61
CA ASP A 57 24.48 10.97 -1.77
C ASP A 57 23.08 10.47 -1.38
N PRO A 58 22.01 11.25 -1.64
CA PRO A 58 20.65 10.87 -1.29
C PRO A 58 20.18 9.54 -1.92
N GLU A 59 20.72 9.13 -3.06
CA GLU A 59 20.35 7.85 -3.70
C GLU A 59 20.82 6.65 -2.86
N ALA A 60 21.84 6.83 -2.02
CA ALA A 60 22.33 5.80 -1.12
C ALA A 60 21.26 5.32 -0.11
N ALA A 61 20.16 6.08 0.06
CA ALA A 61 19.00 5.64 0.85
C ALA A 61 18.40 4.32 0.32
N PHE A 62 18.42 4.10 -1.00
CA PHE A 62 17.97 2.83 -1.61
C PHE A 62 18.90 1.66 -1.31
N ARG A 63 20.16 1.93 -0.96
CA ARG A 63 21.16 0.91 -0.61
C ARG A 63 21.18 0.59 0.87
N TYR A 64 21.13 1.62 1.72
CA TYR A 64 21.37 1.50 3.17
C TYR A 64 20.10 1.47 4.02
N THR A 65 18.92 1.57 3.41
CA THR A 65 17.62 1.53 4.12
C THR A 65 16.65 0.59 3.44
N ALA A 66 15.47 0.41 4.05
CA ALA A 66 14.39 -0.36 3.46
C ALA A 66 13.66 0.38 2.31
N LYS A 67 13.98 1.65 2.03
CA LYS A 67 13.26 2.50 1.05
C LYS A 67 13.00 1.80 -0.28
N GLY A 68 13.99 1.07 -0.81
CA GLY A 68 13.86 0.41 -2.12
C GLY A 68 12.83 -0.73 -2.18
N ASN A 69 12.44 -1.30 -1.04
CA ASN A 69 11.43 -2.37 -0.97
C ASN A 69 10.15 -1.95 -0.22
N LEU A 70 10.09 -0.70 0.25
CA LEU A 70 9.03 -0.21 1.13
C LEU A 70 8.01 0.62 0.36
N VAL A 71 6.76 0.18 0.34
CA VAL A 71 5.62 0.89 -0.27
C VAL A 71 4.68 1.40 0.81
N ALA A 72 4.15 2.61 0.63
CA ALA A 72 3.04 3.10 1.45
C ALA A 72 1.71 2.70 0.80
N VAL A 73 0.84 2.01 1.54
CA VAL A 73 -0.57 1.87 1.16
C VAL A 73 -1.34 2.95 1.89
N ILE A 74 -1.89 3.93 1.17
CA ILE A 74 -2.46 5.15 1.75
C ILE A 74 -3.93 5.29 1.36
N SER A 75 -4.78 5.52 2.36
CA SER A 75 -6.21 5.79 2.18
C SER A 75 -6.68 6.82 3.18
N ASN A 76 -7.75 7.55 2.87
CA ASN A 76 -8.53 8.31 3.88
C ASN A 76 -9.83 7.59 4.28
N GLY A 77 -10.10 6.40 3.72
CA GLY A 77 -11.28 5.60 4.04
C GLY A 77 -12.59 6.12 3.44
N SER A 78 -12.52 6.98 2.42
CA SER A 78 -13.69 7.62 1.81
C SER A 78 -14.45 6.75 0.80
N ALA A 79 -13.87 5.65 0.33
CA ALA A 79 -14.52 4.71 -0.59
C ALA A 79 -14.12 3.25 -0.35
N VAL A 80 -14.26 2.79 0.90
CA VAL A 80 -13.81 1.45 1.28
C VAL A 80 -14.71 0.37 0.71
N LEU A 81 -14.20 -0.41 -0.25
CA LEU A 81 -14.93 -1.52 -0.87
C LEU A 81 -16.32 -1.08 -1.37
N GLY A 82 -17.39 -1.80 -0.97
CA GLY A 82 -18.78 -1.41 -1.18
C GLY A 82 -19.43 -0.72 0.02
N LEU A 83 -18.65 -0.34 1.03
CA LEU A 83 -19.13 0.27 2.28
C LEU A 83 -19.22 1.81 2.19
N GLY A 84 -18.53 2.39 1.21
CA GLY A 84 -18.47 3.84 1.01
C GLY A 84 -17.55 4.51 2.02
N ASP A 85 -17.91 5.72 2.42
CA ASP A 85 -17.14 6.51 3.38
C ASP A 85 -17.40 6.00 4.80
N ILE A 86 -16.44 5.27 5.35
CA ILE A 86 -16.45 4.77 6.73
C ILE A 86 -15.30 5.35 7.56
N GLY A 87 -14.55 6.28 6.96
CA GLY A 87 -13.41 6.95 7.57
C GLY A 87 -12.16 6.09 7.74
N PRO A 88 -11.03 6.73 8.11
CA PRO A 88 -9.70 6.12 8.09
C PRO A 88 -9.56 4.95 9.08
N LEU A 89 -10.10 5.06 10.30
CA LEU A 89 -9.96 3.98 11.29
C LEU A 89 -10.69 2.70 10.88
N ALA A 90 -11.84 2.83 10.23
CA ALA A 90 -12.61 1.68 9.79
C ALA A 90 -12.04 1.06 8.51
N SER A 91 -11.26 1.82 7.71
CA SER A 91 -10.56 1.31 6.53
C SER A 91 -9.31 0.49 6.88
N LYS A 92 -8.71 0.71 8.05
CA LYS A 92 -7.46 0.07 8.49
C LYS A 92 -7.39 -1.44 8.25
N PRO A 93 -8.42 -2.26 8.56
CA PRO A 93 -8.35 -3.69 8.26
C PRO A 93 -8.16 -3.96 6.75
N VAL A 94 -8.75 -3.16 5.86
CA VAL A 94 -8.55 -3.34 4.41
C VAL A 94 -7.11 -3.02 4.01
N MET A 95 -6.56 -1.93 4.53
CA MET A 95 -5.19 -1.49 4.24
C MET A 95 -4.12 -2.47 4.76
N GLU A 96 -4.26 -2.97 6.00
CA GLU A 96 -3.42 -4.07 6.50
C GLU A 96 -3.53 -5.31 5.61
N GLY A 97 -4.73 -5.57 5.09
CA GLY A 97 -4.98 -6.66 4.14
C GLY A 97 -4.17 -6.51 2.87
N LYS A 98 -4.16 -5.31 2.27
CA LYS A 98 -3.32 -4.99 1.10
C LYS A 98 -1.84 -5.19 1.41
N GLY A 99 -1.36 -4.73 2.57
CA GLY A 99 0.01 -4.96 3.00
C GLY A 99 0.39 -6.45 3.06
N VAL A 100 -0.48 -7.31 3.59
CA VAL A 100 -0.28 -8.77 3.58
C VAL A 100 -0.20 -9.33 2.16
N LEU A 101 -1.02 -8.84 1.22
CA LEU A 101 -1.00 -9.30 -0.17
C LEU A 101 0.30 -8.89 -0.88
N PHE A 102 0.72 -7.63 -0.74
CA PHE A 102 2.01 -7.14 -1.25
C PHE A 102 3.16 -8.02 -0.76
N LYS A 103 3.21 -8.29 0.54
CA LYS A 103 4.28 -9.12 1.11
C LYS A 103 4.20 -10.57 0.64
N LYS A 104 3.00 -11.16 0.62
CA LYS A 104 2.80 -12.58 0.31
C LYS A 104 3.08 -12.91 -1.15
N PHE A 105 2.71 -12.03 -2.08
CA PHE A 105 2.77 -12.31 -3.51
C PHE A 105 3.96 -11.67 -4.24
N ALA A 106 4.56 -10.62 -3.68
CA ALA A 106 5.66 -9.89 -4.32
C ALA A 106 6.88 -9.62 -3.42
N ASP A 107 6.86 -10.06 -2.16
CA ASP A 107 7.90 -9.77 -1.15
C ASP A 107 8.14 -8.27 -0.89
N ILE A 108 7.13 -7.44 -1.15
CA ILE A 108 7.17 -6.00 -0.91
C ILE A 108 6.77 -5.71 0.54
N ASP A 109 7.58 -4.89 1.23
CA ASP A 109 7.26 -4.44 2.59
C ASP A 109 6.31 -3.24 2.51
N VAL A 110 5.32 -3.19 3.40
CA VAL A 110 4.29 -2.16 3.39
C VAL A 110 4.13 -1.52 4.77
N PHE A 111 3.98 -0.20 4.78
CA PHE A 111 3.24 0.49 5.84
C PHE A 111 1.90 0.97 5.30
N ASP A 112 0.84 0.58 5.99
CA ASP A 112 -0.49 1.12 5.81
C ASP A 112 -0.63 2.46 6.56
N LEU A 113 -1.16 3.47 5.89
CA LEU A 113 -1.32 4.83 6.40
C LEU A 113 -2.74 5.32 6.16
N GLU A 114 -3.55 5.29 7.21
CA GLU A 114 -4.92 5.79 7.20
C GLU A 114 -4.94 7.27 7.60
N LEU A 115 -5.02 8.17 6.62
CA LEU A 115 -4.95 9.61 6.83
C LEU A 115 -6.32 10.19 7.18
N ALA A 116 -6.43 10.84 8.34
CA ALA A 116 -7.58 11.68 8.70
C ALA A 116 -7.51 13.04 7.98
N ALA A 117 -7.61 13.01 6.65
CA ALA A 117 -7.55 14.17 5.76
C ALA A 117 -8.59 14.02 4.64
N ASP A 118 -9.75 14.66 4.84
CA ASP A 118 -10.85 14.64 3.87
C ASP A 118 -10.65 15.68 2.75
N ASP A 119 -9.87 16.72 3.03
CA ASP A 119 -9.47 17.72 2.05
C ASP A 119 -8.36 17.17 1.14
N PRO A 120 -8.56 17.15 -0.20
CA PRO A 120 -7.60 16.58 -1.14
C PRO A 120 -6.22 17.24 -1.10
N ASP A 121 -6.15 18.57 -0.96
CA ASP A 121 -4.87 19.29 -0.94
C ASP A 121 -4.07 18.93 0.30
N ARG A 122 -4.72 18.89 1.47
CA ARG A 122 -4.12 18.41 2.71
C ARG A 122 -3.67 16.96 2.60
N PHE A 123 -4.46 16.09 1.96
CA PHE A 123 -4.08 14.70 1.73
C PHE A 123 -2.80 14.61 0.88
N ILE A 124 -2.76 15.35 -0.24
CA ILE A 124 -1.60 15.43 -1.14
C ILE A 124 -0.36 15.92 -0.37
N ASP A 125 -0.48 16.98 0.43
CA ASP A 125 0.63 17.51 1.23
C ASP A 125 1.15 16.49 2.25
N CYS A 126 0.26 15.79 2.94
CA CYS A 126 0.63 14.73 3.88
C CYS A 126 1.40 13.60 3.18
N VAL A 127 0.91 13.12 2.03
CA VAL A 127 1.58 12.06 1.26
C VAL A 127 2.92 12.54 0.71
N ALA A 128 2.98 13.75 0.16
CA ALA A 128 4.19 14.29 -0.41
C ALA A 128 5.30 14.49 0.63
N ALA A 129 4.96 14.88 1.85
CA ALA A 129 5.92 15.00 2.95
C ALA A 129 6.56 13.65 3.33
N LEU A 130 5.93 12.53 3.00
CA LEU A 130 6.41 11.18 3.31
C LEU A 130 7.30 10.57 2.21
N GLU A 131 7.46 11.24 1.07
CA GLU A 131 8.29 10.76 -0.06
C GLU A 131 9.68 10.25 0.35
N PRO A 132 10.43 10.87 1.29
CA PRO A 132 11.74 10.36 1.68
C PRO A 132 11.73 8.93 2.23
N THR A 133 10.63 8.48 2.85
CA THR A 133 10.53 7.17 3.50
C THR A 133 10.32 6.03 2.51
N PHE A 134 9.52 6.25 1.47
CA PHE A 134 8.96 5.17 0.64
C PHE A 134 9.63 5.07 -0.74
N GLY A 135 9.70 3.87 -1.29
CA GLY A 135 10.12 3.61 -2.67
C GLY A 135 8.96 3.72 -3.67
N GLY A 136 7.72 3.70 -3.19
CA GLY A 136 6.52 3.90 -3.99
C GLY A 136 5.29 4.14 -3.12
N ILE A 137 4.25 4.72 -3.73
CA ILE A 137 2.96 5.01 -3.10
C ILE A 137 1.86 4.24 -3.83
N ASN A 138 1.05 3.51 -3.06
CA ASN A 138 -0.17 2.87 -3.51
C ASN A 138 -1.38 3.58 -2.86
N LEU A 139 -2.15 4.31 -3.66
CA LEU A 139 -3.40 4.94 -3.24
C LEU A 139 -4.54 3.91 -3.30
N GLU A 140 -5.37 3.89 -2.27
CA GLU A 140 -6.40 2.86 -2.09
C GLU A 140 -7.69 3.43 -1.50
N ASP A 141 -8.85 2.98 -1.97
CA ASP A 141 -10.17 3.27 -1.37
C ASP A 141 -10.43 4.78 -1.17
N ILE A 142 -10.08 5.59 -2.17
CA ILE A 142 -10.32 7.05 -2.19
C ILE A 142 -11.46 7.34 -3.16
N LYS A 143 -12.46 8.10 -2.70
CA LYS A 143 -13.65 8.41 -3.50
C LYS A 143 -13.33 9.22 -4.77
N ALA A 144 -14.16 9.00 -5.78
CA ALA A 144 -14.22 9.84 -6.97
C ALA A 144 -15.12 11.06 -6.73
N PRO A 145 -14.85 12.22 -7.38
CA PRO A 145 -13.77 12.44 -8.35
C PRO A 145 -12.41 12.82 -7.73
N GLU A 146 -12.31 12.97 -6.40
CA GLU A 146 -11.10 13.48 -5.75
C GLU A 146 -9.87 12.58 -5.99
N CYS A 147 -10.06 11.26 -6.09
CA CYS A 147 -8.97 10.31 -6.34
C CYS A 147 -8.17 10.60 -7.62
N PHE A 148 -8.81 11.10 -8.68
CA PHE A 148 -8.13 11.47 -9.93
C PHE A 148 -7.22 12.68 -9.75
N TYR A 149 -7.72 13.70 -9.05
CA TYR A 149 -6.94 14.91 -8.75
C TYR A 149 -5.75 14.59 -7.84
N ILE A 150 -5.99 13.80 -6.78
CA ILE A 150 -4.95 13.38 -5.82
C ILE A 150 -3.84 12.60 -6.53
N GLU A 151 -4.19 11.60 -7.34
CA GLU A 151 -3.20 10.81 -8.07
C GLU A 151 -2.39 11.67 -9.04
N GLN A 152 -3.05 12.52 -9.82
CA GLN A 152 -2.37 13.39 -10.78
C GLN A 152 -1.39 14.32 -10.07
N ALA A 153 -1.84 15.03 -9.03
CA ALA A 153 -1.01 15.97 -8.28
C ALA A 153 0.20 15.29 -7.63
N LEU A 154 0.02 14.09 -7.07
CA LEU A 154 1.11 13.32 -6.49
C LEU A 154 2.09 12.81 -7.56
N ARG A 155 1.61 12.35 -8.72
CA ARG A 155 2.49 11.94 -9.83
C ARG A 155 3.32 13.08 -10.39
N GLU A 156 2.80 14.31 -10.37
CA GLU A 156 3.52 15.50 -10.81
C GLU A 156 4.55 15.98 -9.77
N ARG A 157 4.26 15.81 -8.47
CA ARG A 157 5.08 16.31 -7.37
C ARG A 157 6.19 15.35 -6.91
N LEU A 158 5.94 14.05 -6.91
CA LEU A 158 6.84 13.05 -6.33
C LEU A 158 7.82 12.50 -7.37
N LYS A 159 9.02 12.12 -6.91
CA LYS A 159 10.05 11.44 -7.72
C LYS A 159 9.97 9.92 -7.63
N ILE A 160 9.04 9.39 -6.84
CA ILE A 160 8.76 7.95 -6.69
C ILE A 160 7.45 7.59 -7.39
N PRO A 161 7.27 6.34 -7.84
CA PRO A 161 6.03 5.91 -8.47
C PRO A 161 4.83 6.06 -7.53
N VAL A 162 3.73 6.57 -8.09
CA VAL A 162 2.41 6.66 -7.46
C VAL A 162 1.43 5.88 -8.32
N PHE A 163 0.64 5.02 -7.69
CA PHE A 163 -0.31 4.14 -8.37
C PHE A 163 -1.61 4.08 -7.58
N HIS A 164 -2.75 4.31 -8.24
CA HIS A 164 -4.06 4.07 -7.65
C HIS A 164 -4.60 2.69 -8.05
N ASP A 165 -4.72 1.76 -7.09
CA ASP A 165 -5.05 0.35 -7.39
C ASP A 165 -6.48 0.18 -7.92
N ASP A 166 -7.47 0.84 -7.28
CA ASP A 166 -8.87 0.71 -7.72
C ASP A 166 -9.11 1.19 -9.15
N GLN A 167 -8.28 2.12 -9.64
CA GLN A 167 -8.34 2.63 -11.01
C GLN A 167 -7.53 1.74 -11.95
N HIS A 168 -6.21 1.75 -11.78
CA HIS A 168 -5.28 1.16 -12.73
C HIS A 168 -5.17 -0.36 -12.56
N GLY A 169 -5.17 -0.88 -11.33
CA GLY A 169 -5.15 -2.31 -11.04
C GLY A 169 -6.38 -3.01 -11.62
N THR A 170 -7.57 -2.45 -11.38
CA THR A 170 -8.83 -2.92 -11.97
C THR A 170 -8.78 -2.89 -13.50
N ALA A 171 -8.33 -1.78 -14.10
CA ALA A 171 -8.23 -1.66 -15.55
C ALA A 171 -7.27 -2.70 -16.17
N ILE A 172 -6.13 -2.95 -15.53
CA ILE A 172 -5.14 -3.94 -15.99
C ILE A 172 -5.73 -5.35 -15.99
N ILE A 173 -6.34 -5.79 -14.88
CA ILE A 173 -6.89 -7.15 -14.80
C ILE A 173 -8.12 -7.33 -15.69
N SER A 174 -8.99 -6.32 -15.79
CA SER A 174 -10.13 -6.33 -16.71
C SER A 174 -9.68 -6.35 -18.17
N GLY A 175 -8.65 -5.58 -18.53
CA GLY A 175 -8.05 -5.59 -19.86
C GLY A 175 -7.47 -6.96 -20.21
N ALA A 176 -6.72 -7.58 -19.30
CA ALA A 176 -6.18 -8.92 -19.47
C ALA A 176 -7.29 -9.97 -19.67
N ALA A 177 -8.38 -9.89 -18.87
CA ALA A 177 -9.53 -10.76 -19.00
C ALA A 177 -10.21 -10.61 -20.37
N LEU A 178 -10.38 -9.37 -20.84
CA LEU A 178 -10.97 -9.07 -22.15
C LEU A 178 -10.10 -9.62 -23.30
N ILE A 179 -8.78 -9.42 -23.24
CA ILE A 179 -7.83 -9.95 -24.24
C ILE A 179 -8.00 -11.47 -24.36
N ASN A 180 -8.02 -12.17 -23.22
CA ASN A 180 -8.21 -13.61 -23.20
C ASN A 180 -9.59 -14.04 -23.73
N ALA A 181 -10.65 -13.33 -23.35
CA ALA A 181 -11.99 -13.62 -23.83
C ALA A 181 -12.12 -13.42 -25.35
N ALA A 182 -11.50 -12.37 -25.90
CA ALA A 182 -11.46 -12.12 -27.34
C ALA A 182 -10.73 -13.24 -28.09
N ALA A 183 -9.58 -13.68 -27.56
CA ALA A 183 -8.80 -14.78 -28.12
C ALA A 183 -9.60 -16.11 -28.14
N ILE A 184 -10.27 -16.46 -27.04
CA ILE A 184 -11.10 -17.67 -26.95
C ILE A 184 -12.24 -17.65 -27.98
N GLN A 185 -12.82 -16.48 -28.21
CA GLN A 185 -13.94 -16.31 -29.16
C GLN A 185 -13.48 -16.10 -30.61
N GLY A 186 -12.17 -16.07 -30.87
CA GLY A 186 -11.62 -15.78 -32.20
C GLY A 186 -11.95 -14.38 -32.72
N LYS A 187 -12.16 -13.40 -31.82
CA LYS A 187 -12.54 -12.03 -32.17
C LYS A 187 -11.34 -11.07 -32.09
N SER A 188 -11.31 -10.08 -32.98
CA SER A 188 -10.35 -8.98 -32.89
C SER A 188 -10.89 -7.86 -32.01
N LEU A 189 -10.08 -7.39 -31.05
CA LEU A 189 -10.45 -6.34 -30.09
C LEU A 189 -10.98 -5.07 -30.77
N GLY A 190 -10.36 -4.64 -31.88
CA GLY A 190 -10.76 -3.42 -32.60
C GLY A 190 -12.14 -3.47 -33.24
N THR A 191 -12.73 -4.68 -33.35
CA THR A 191 -14.08 -4.88 -33.91
C THR A 191 -15.14 -5.15 -32.85
N MET A 192 -14.74 -5.28 -31.59
CA MET A 192 -15.66 -5.54 -30.48
C MET A 192 -16.40 -4.25 -30.12
N LYS A 193 -17.70 -4.39 -29.88
CA LYS A 193 -18.52 -3.36 -29.25
C LYS A 193 -18.82 -3.83 -27.83
N MET A 194 -18.56 -2.96 -26.85
CA MET A 194 -18.91 -3.18 -25.46
C MET A 194 -20.29 -2.60 -25.15
#